data_AF-A0A538UD67-F1
#
_entry.id   AF-A0A538UD67-F1
#
_cell.length_a   1.000
_cell.length_b   1.000
_cell.length_c   1.000
_cell.angle_alpha   90.00
_cell.angle_beta   90.00
_cell.angle_gamma   90.00
#
_symmetry.space_group_name_H-M   'P 1'
#
loop_
_entity.id
_entity.type
_entity.pdbx_description
1 polymer ?
#
loop_
_entity_poly.entity_id
_entity_poly.type
_entity_poly.pdbx_seq_one_letter_code
_entity_poly.pdbx_strand_id
1 'polypeptide(L)' 'MNAMPLCVYLCYTAGCQQKVERWMPTAEEGAAARIECPRCGEPMQCAWTGSQAPTPNLKDAKVPPVGPVR' A
#
# COMPACT_ATOMS: atom_id res chain seq x y z
N MET A 1 3.92 -5.40 -17.92
CA MET A 1 3.64 -4.59 -16.71
C MET A 1 4.22 -5.35 -15.53
N ASN A 2 5.32 -4.87 -14.95
CA ASN A 2 5.81 -5.47 -13.70
C ASN A 2 4.81 -5.09 -12.62
N ALA A 3 4.05 -6.07 -12.12
CA ALA A 3 3.23 -5.85 -10.93
C ALA A 3 4.18 -5.49 -9.79
N MET A 4 3.99 -4.32 -9.18
CA MET A 4 4.83 -3.93 -8.04
C MET A 4 4.32 -4.67 -6.81
N PRO A 5 5.21 -5.32 -6.03
CA PRO A 5 4.79 -6.01 -4.82
C PRO A 5 4.19 -5.03 -3.81
N LEU A 6 3.07 -5.43 -3.21
CA LEU A 6 2.40 -4.70 -2.15
C LEU A 6 2.57 -5.48 -0.84
N CYS A 7 3.01 -4.79 0.21
CA CYS A 7 3.09 -5.33 1.56
C CYS A 7 2.00 -4.72 2.43
N VAL A 8 1.25 -5.59 3.12
CA VAL A 8 0.24 -5.21 4.11
C VAL A 8 0.85 -5.42 5.48
N TYR A 9 1.12 -4.32 6.18
CA TYR A 9 1.66 -4.33 7.53
C TYR A 9 0.54 -4.26 8.54
N LEU A 10 0.58 -5.13 9.55
CA LEU A 10 -0.36 -5.14 10.66
C LEU A 10 0.36 -4.84 11.97
N CYS A 11 -0.27 -4.03 12.81
CA CYS A 11 0.16 -3.79 14.17
C CYS A 11 -0.57 -4.77 15.10
N TYR A 12 0.17 -5.68 15.71
CA TYR A 12 -0.35 -6.71 16.60
C TYR A 12 -0.42 -6.26 18.07
N THR A 13 -0.05 -5.01 18.38
CA THR A 13 -0.26 -4.43 19.71
C THR A 13 -1.75 -4.45 20.04
N ALA A 14 -2.09 -5.04 21.18
CA ALA A 14 -3.47 -5.23 21.62
C ALA A 14 -4.23 -3.89 21.61
N GLY A 15 -5.40 -3.86 20.96
CA GLY A 15 -6.24 -2.66 20.85
C GLY A 15 -5.81 -1.63 19.79
N CYS A 16 -4.66 -1.79 19.14
CA CYS A 16 -4.19 -0.85 18.13
C CYS A 16 -4.88 -1.08 16.77
N GLN A 17 -4.87 -2.34 16.30
CA GLN A 17 -5.54 -2.83 15.08
C GLN A 17 -5.19 -2.04 13.80
N GLN A 18 -4.01 -1.42 13.74
CA GLN A 18 -3.61 -0.64 12.58
C GLN A 18 -3.15 -1.50 11.41
N LYS A 19 -3.51 -1.05 10.21
CA LYS A 19 -3.11 -1.63 8.93
C LYS A 19 -2.48 -0.55 8.06
N VAL A 20 -1.32 -0.85 7.47
CA VAL A 20 -0.66 0.02 6.50
C VAL A 20 -0.37 -0.78 5.24
N GLU A 21 -0.66 -0.22 4.07
CA GLU A 21 -0.39 -0.83 2.78
C GLU A 21 0.71 -0.04 2.09
N ARG A 22 1.79 -0.71 1.67
CA ARG A 22 2.93 -0.04 1.03
C ARG A 22 3.45 -0.84 -0.14
N TRP A 23 3.63 -0.13 -1.25
CA TRP A 23 4.30 -0.63 -2.43
C TRP A 23 5.80 -0.75 -2.16
N MET A 24 6.37 -1.89 -2.48
CA MET A 24 7.79 -2.19 -2.27
C MET A 24 8.42 -2.60 -3.61
N PRO A 25 9.73 -2.36 -3.81
CA PRO A 25 10.43 -2.83 -5.00
C PRO A 25 10.43 -4.36 -5.11
N THR A 26 10.59 -5.06 -3.97
CA THR A 26 10.47 -6.53 -3.87
C THR A 26 9.69 -6.95 -2.62
N ALA A 27 9.25 -8.22 -2.58
CA ALA A 27 8.56 -8.77 -1.41
C ALA A 27 9.50 -8.93 -0.21
N GLU A 28 10.77 -9.27 -0.46
CA GLU A 28 11.81 -9.45 0.56
C GLU A 28 12.14 -8.12 1.25
N GLU A 29 12.26 -7.04 0.48
CA GLU A 29 12.46 -5.69 1.04
C GLU A 29 11.27 -5.26 1.89
N GLY A 30 10.06 -5.65 1.47
CA GLY A 30 8.84 -5.47 2.24
C GLY A 30 8.83 -6.20 3.58
N ALA A 31 9.18 -7.48 3.59
CA ALA A 31 9.27 -8.26 4.81
C ALA A 31 10.37 -7.76 5.76
N ALA A 32 11.48 -7.24 5.20
CA ALA A 32 12.60 -6.70 5.99
C ALA A 32 12.36 -5.26 6.49
N ALA A 33 11.38 -4.54 5.93
CA ALA A 33 11.11 -3.17 6.32
C ALA A 33 10.54 -3.09 7.73
N ARG A 34 11.18 -2.28 8.57
CA ARG A 34 10.74 -1.97 9.94
C ARG A 34 9.86 -0.72 9.92
N ILE A 35 8.60 -0.90 9.55
CA ILE A 35 7.63 0.21 9.56
C ILE A 35 7.08 0.39 10.97
N GLU A 36 7.16 1.61 11.49
CA GLU A 36 6.58 1.97 12.78
C GLU A 36 5.06 2.17 12.65
N CYS A 37 4.32 1.71 13.65
CA CYS A 37 2.88 1.92 13.71
C CYS A 37 2.56 3.40 13.91
N PRO A 38 1.75 4.04 13.03
CA PRO A 38 1.44 5.46 13.14
C PRO A 38 0.61 5.81 14.38
N ARG A 39 0.05 4.81 15.08
CA ARG A 39 -0.76 5.00 16.28
C ARG A 39 0.01 4.82 17.58
N CYS A 40 0.88 3.81 17.67
CA CYS A 40 1.54 3.44 18.93
C CYS A 40 3.07 3.34 18.84
N GLY A 41 3.68 3.59 17.68
CA GLY A 41 5.13 3.56 17.48
C GLY A 41 5.75 2.15 17.38
N GLU A 42 5.07 1.12 17.87
CA GLU A 42 5.57 -0.27 17.80
C GLU A 42 5.82 -0.74 16.36
N PRO A 43 6.86 -1.56 16.12
CA PRO A 43 7.17 -2.08 14.81
C PRO A 43 6.02 -2.97 14.30
N MET A 44 5.55 -2.66 13.11
CA MET A 44 4.55 -3.46 12.40
C MET A 44 5.22 -4.62 11.65
N GLN A 45 4.45 -5.67 11.37
CA GLN A 45 4.92 -6.83 10.62
C GLN A 45 4.18 -6.91 9.28
N CYS A 46 4.93 -7.21 8.22
CA CYS A 46 4.33 -7.52 6.92
C CYS A 46 3.58 -8.86 7.02
N ALA A 47 2.26 -8.82 7.13
CA ALA A 47 1.41 -9.99 7.28
C ALA A 47 1.05 -10.64 5.93
N TRP A 48 1.12 -9.87 4.84
CA TRP A 48 0.79 -10.36 3.51
C TRP A 48 1.55 -9.60 2.42
N THR A 49 2.02 -10.34 1.42
CA THR A 49 2.62 -9.81 0.20
C THR A 49 1.72 -10.16 -0.99
N GLY A 50 1.51 -9.21 -1.88
CA GLY A 50 0.72 -9.42 -3.10
C GLY A 50 1.27 -8.68 -4.30
N SER A 51 0.65 -8.90 -5.44
CA SER A 51 0.97 -8.20 -6.68
C SER A 51 -0.20 -7.27 -7.01
N GLN A 52 0.04 -5.96 -7.09
CA GLN A 52 -0.97 -5.02 -7.54
C GLN A 52 -0.53 -4.39 -8.86
N ALA A 53 -1.47 -4.23 -9.79
CA ALA A 53 -1.20 -3.52 -11.03
C ALA A 53 -1.02 -2.03 -10.71
N PRO A 54 0.03 -1.36 -11.24
CA PRO A 54 0.21 0.07 -11.03
C PRO A 54 -1.07 0.81 -11.42
N THR A 55 -1.64 1.57 -10.49
CA THR A 55 -2.70 2.51 -10.84
C THR A 55 -2.09 3.58 -11.75
N PRO A 56 -2.69 3.89 -12.92
CA PRO A 56 -2.21 4.98 -13.76
C PRO A 56 -2.14 6.29 -12.96
N ASN A 57 -1.09 7.11 -13.17
CA ASN A 57 -1.06 8.40 -12.49
C ASN A 57 -2.22 9.26 -12.96
N LEU A 58 -2.79 10.05 -12.05
CA LEU A 58 -3.90 10.95 -12.36
C LEU A 58 -3.55 11.94 -13.49
N LYS A 59 -2.29 12.38 -13.57
CA LYS A 59 -1.79 13.25 -14.65
C LYS A 59 -1.78 12.58 -16.04
N ASP A 60 -1.70 11.25 -16.07
CA ASP A 60 -1.67 10.45 -17.30
C ASP A 60 -3.08 9.98 -17.69
N ALA A 61 -4.05 10.12 -16.78
CA ALA A 61 -5.45 9.83 -17.04
C ALA A 61 -6.00 10.87 -18.03
N LYS A 62 -6.40 10.41 -19.22
CA LYS A 62 -7.20 11.24 -20.12
C LYS A 62 -8.53 11.51 -19.43
N VAL A 63 -8.73 12.75 -18.95
CA VAL A 63 -10.03 13.22 -18.48
C VAL A 63 -10.99 13.07 -19.66
N PRO A 64 -12.03 12.22 -19.57
CA PRO A 64 -13.03 12.18 -20.63
C PRO A 64 -13.67 13.56 -20.73
N PRO A 65 -13.94 14.07 -21.95
CA PRO A 65 -14.62 15.34 -22.08
C PRO A 65 -15.92 15.25 -21.28
N VAL A 66 -16.09 16.19 -20.34
CA VAL A 66 -17.34 16.35 -19.59
C VAL A 66 -18.45 16.58 -20.61
N GLY A 67 -19.25 15.54 -20.84
CA GLY A 67 -20.52 15.68 -21.56
C GLY A 67 -21.45 16.61 -20.79
N PRO A 68 -22.41 17.27 -21.45
CA PRO A 68 -23.34 18.14 -20.77
C PRO A 68 -24.10 17.37 -19.69
N VAL A 69 -24.10 17.90 -18.47
CA VAL A 69 -24.99 17.47 -17.39
C VAL A 69 -26.42 17.72 -17.89
N ARG A 70 -27.18 16.64 -18.08
CA ARG A 70 -28.63 16.73 -18.33
C ARG A 70 -29.36 16.88 -17.01
#